data_AF-A0A9W8RND8-F1
#
_entry.id   AF-A0A9W8RND8-F1
#
_cell.length_a   1.000
_cell.length_b   1.000
_cell.length_c   1.000
_cell.angle_alpha   90.00
_cell.angle_beta   90.00
_cell.angle_gamma   90.00
#
_symmetry.space_group_name_H-M   'P 1'
#
loop_
_entity.id
_entity.type
_entity.pdbx_description
1 polymer ?
#
loop_
_entity_poly.entity_id
_entity_poly.type
_entity_poly.pdbx_seq_one_letter_code
_entity_poly.pdbx_strand_id
1 'polypeptide(L)'
;MLEFGADAPETNDLQLIQLRASERIPKTWRNELITQGNPGKGHPRVWLMGDAIHAMQPNRGQGGNQAMLDCVDALPELLALSKASTESSHLATSRIRQSCETYEDKMFDRAFKWVAKSGGTGMPNIDLDAFWVKILSVVATLALPIIRFFYVAFFSPSVKKDT
;
A
#
# COMPACT_ATOMS: atom_id res chain seq x y z
N MET A 1 29.45 0.45 -11.22
CA MET A 1 29.25 -0.55 -12.30
C MET A 1 28.62 -1.75 -11.62
N LEU A 2 27.32 -1.98 -11.84
CA LEU A 2 26.60 -3.11 -11.25
C LEU A 2 26.86 -4.32 -12.14
N GLU A 3 27.64 -5.26 -11.63
CA GLU A 3 28.01 -6.50 -12.30
C GLU A 3 26.92 -7.54 -11.99
N PHE A 4 26.16 -7.93 -13.02
CA PHE A 4 25.25 -9.07 -12.96
C PHE A 4 25.88 -10.22 -13.73
N GLY A 5 25.99 -11.38 -13.08
CA GLY A 5 26.40 -12.63 -13.71
C GLY A 5 27.84 -13.03 -13.43
N ALA A 6 28.09 -13.53 -12.22
CA ALA A 6 29.13 -14.53 -12.01
C ALA A 6 28.45 -15.72 -11.33
N ASP A 7 28.55 -16.89 -11.96
CA ASP A 7 27.92 -18.14 -11.57
C ASP A 7 28.25 -18.49 -10.11
N ALA A 8 27.38 -18.09 -9.19
CA ALA A 8 27.45 -18.49 -7.80
C ALA A 8 26.81 -19.90 -7.69
N PRO A 9 27.43 -20.84 -6.95
CA PRO A 9 26.81 -22.12 -6.68
C PRO A 9 25.43 -21.88 -6.07
N GLU A 10 24.40 -22.57 -6.57
CA GLU A 10 23.00 -22.43 -6.13
C GLU A 10 22.82 -22.80 -4.65
N THR A 11 23.23 -21.91 -3.76
CA THR A 11 22.70 -21.84 -2.40
C THR A 11 21.35 -21.15 -2.53
N ASN A 12 20.27 -21.93 -2.44
CA ASN A 12 18.90 -21.43 -2.29
C ASN A 12 18.74 -20.71 -0.94
N ASP A 13 19.50 -19.62 -0.75
CA ASP A 13 19.37 -18.72 0.35
C ASP A 13 18.13 -17.86 0.09
N LEU A 14 16.99 -18.37 0.57
CA LEU A 14 15.75 -17.62 0.63
C LEU A 14 15.96 -16.39 1.52
N GLN A 15 16.34 -15.26 0.92
CA GLN A 15 16.43 -13.98 1.61
C GLN A 15 15.02 -13.44 1.82
N LEU A 16 14.54 -13.54 3.06
CA LEU A 16 13.30 -12.89 3.49
C LEU A 16 13.55 -11.38 3.60
N ILE A 17 13.17 -10.63 2.56
CA ILE A 17 13.19 -9.16 2.59
C ILE A 17 11.89 -8.68 3.24
N GLN A 18 11.99 -7.94 4.34
CA GLN A 18 10.85 -7.27 4.93
C GLN A 18 10.39 -6.11 4.03
N LEU A 19 9.32 -6.33 3.27
CA LEU A 19 8.74 -5.29 2.43
C LEU A 19 8.11 -4.19 3.30
N ARG A 20 8.52 -2.94 3.06
CA ARG A 20 7.92 -1.76 3.69
C ARG A 20 7.09 -0.99 2.68
N ALA A 21 5.99 -0.41 3.14
CA ALA A 21 5.19 0.55 2.40
C ALA A 21 4.99 1.78 3.28
N SER A 22 4.87 2.94 2.66
CA SER A 22 4.55 4.19 3.35
C SER A 22 3.14 4.12 3.97
N GLU A 23 2.96 4.82 5.07
CA GLU A 23 1.63 5.12 5.60
C GLU A 23 1.17 6.48 5.10
N ARG A 24 -0.15 6.63 4.94
CA ARG A 24 -0.72 7.91 4.53
C ARG A 24 -0.57 8.91 5.68
N ILE A 25 0.30 9.91 5.48
CA ILE A 25 0.42 11.04 6.38
C ILE A 25 -0.69 12.07 6.13
N PRO A 26 -1.09 12.89 7.14
CA PRO A 26 -2.07 13.95 6.94
C PRO A 26 -1.51 15.03 6.00
N LYS A 27 -2.37 15.67 5.20
CA LYS A 27 -1.94 16.77 4.29
C LYS A 27 -1.35 17.97 5.07
N THR A 28 -1.71 18.12 6.34
CA THR A 28 -1.22 19.15 7.27
C THR A 28 0.08 18.80 7.98
N TRP A 29 0.74 17.68 7.64
CA TRP A 29 1.91 17.16 8.36
C TRP A 29 3.04 18.19 8.53
N ARG A 30 3.24 19.09 7.55
CA ARG A 30 4.25 20.16 7.64
C ARG A 30 3.92 21.16 8.75
N ASN A 31 2.66 21.55 8.86
CA ASN A 31 2.20 22.46 9.90
C ASN A 31 2.34 21.83 11.28
N GLU A 32 2.05 20.53 11.39
CA GLU A 32 2.24 19.76 12.63
C GLU A 32 3.72 19.71 13.05
N LEU A 33 4.66 19.52 12.11
CA LEU A 33 6.10 19.56 12.44
C LEU A 33 6.58 20.95 12.86
N ILE A 34 6.02 22.00 12.27
CA ILE A 34 6.33 23.38 12.64
C ILE A 34 5.80 23.69 14.05
N THR A 35 4.55 23.30 14.37
CA THR A 35 3.96 23.54 15.70
C THR A 35 4.63 22.71 16.79
N GLN A 36 5.18 21.54 16.46
CA GLN A 36 6.01 20.72 17.36
C GLN A 36 7.41 21.31 17.64
N GLY A 37 7.69 22.54 17.19
CA GLY A 37 8.96 23.23 17.47
C GLY A 37 10.13 22.79 16.59
N ASN A 38 9.86 22.08 15.49
CA ASN A 38 10.88 21.66 14.52
C ASN A 38 10.70 22.38 13.17
N PRO A 39 10.89 23.72 13.10
CA PRO A 39 10.60 24.49 11.90
C PRO A 39 11.43 24.05 10.67
N GLY A 40 12.63 23.50 10.90
CA GLY A 40 13.49 22.99 9.83
C GLY A 40 12.97 21.70 9.17
N LYS A 41 12.20 20.86 9.88
CA LYS A 41 11.75 19.56 9.36
C LYS A 41 10.56 19.66 8.41
N GLY A 42 9.73 20.69 8.56
CA GLY A 42 8.55 20.96 7.71
C GLY A 42 8.78 22.03 6.64
N HIS A 43 10.02 22.46 6.39
CA HIS A 43 10.29 23.65 5.59
C HIS A 43 9.84 23.48 4.12
N PRO A 44 9.05 24.42 3.54
CA PRO A 44 8.46 24.28 2.19
C PRO A 44 9.48 24.35 1.04
N ARG A 45 10.76 24.60 1.33
CA ARG A 45 11.86 24.52 0.35
C ARG A 45 12.36 23.08 0.15
N VAL A 46 11.95 22.14 1.00
CA VAL A 46 12.33 20.72 0.90
C VAL A 46 11.13 19.96 0.37
N TRP A 47 11.25 19.44 -0.85
CA TRP A 47 10.20 18.73 -1.56
C TRP A 47 10.55 17.23 -1.56
N LEU A 48 9.56 16.39 -1.32
CA LEU A 48 9.74 14.93 -1.29
C LEU A 48 8.93 14.32 -2.43
N MET A 49 9.54 13.37 -3.14
CA MET A 49 8.95 12.69 -4.30
C MET A 49 9.37 11.23 -4.32
N GLY A 50 8.61 10.39 -5.02
CA GLY A 50 8.91 8.97 -5.14
C GLY A 50 8.90 8.24 -3.80
N ASP A 51 9.79 7.25 -3.69
CA ASP A 51 9.91 6.41 -2.50
C ASP A 51 10.29 7.18 -1.22
N ALA A 52 10.78 8.42 -1.34
CA ALA A 52 11.05 9.27 -0.18
C ALA A 52 9.78 9.65 0.61
N ILE A 53 8.59 9.59 -0.02
CA ILE A 53 7.31 9.96 0.60
C ILE A 53 6.24 8.88 0.43
N HIS A 54 6.21 8.20 -0.71
CA HIS A 54 5.18 7.21 -1.05
C HIS A 54 5.75 5.86 -1.49
N ALA A 55 6.81 5.39 -0.82
CA ALA A 55 7.31 4.04 -1.00
C ALA A 55 6.18 3.01 -0.96
N MET A 56 6.17 2.11 -1.93
CA MET A 56 5.13 1.10 -2.05
C MET A 56 5.72 -0.24 -2.47
N GLN A 57 5.04 -1.33 -2.11
CA GLN A 57 5.52 -2.65 -2.49
C GLN A 57 5.52 -2.81 -4.02
N PRO A 58 6.50 -3.54 -4.59
CA PRO A 58 6.68 -3.66 -6.04
C PRO A 58 5.60 -4.50 -6.72
N ASN A 59 4.71 -5.13 -5.96
CA ASN A 59 3.70 -6.11 -6.37
C ASN A 59 2.83 -5.68 -7.56
N ARG A 60 2.64 -4.37 -7.74
CA ARG A 60 1.81 -3.78 -8.81
C ARG A 60 2.59 -2.95 -9.82
N GLY A 61 3.92 -2.86 -9.70
CA GLY A 61 4.78 -2.11 -10.62
C GLY A 61 4.48 -0.61 -10.72
N GLN A 62 3.87 0.00 -9.69
CA GLN A 62 3.43 1.40 -9.75
C GLN A 62 4.45 2.42 -9.26
N GLY A 63 5.43 2.03 -8.44
CA GLY A 63 6.36 2.97 -7.78
C GLY A 63 7.06 3.90 -8.77
N GLY A 64 7.73 3.35 -9.79
CA GLY A 64 8.45 4.15 -10.79
C GLY A 64 7.55 5.10 -11.60
N ASN A 65 6.36 4.64 -12.00
CA ASN A 65 5.41 5.49 -12.72
C ASN A 65 4.90 6.65 -11.86
N GLN A 66 4.64 6.40 -10.57
CA GLN A 66 4.23 7.46 -9.64
C GLN A 66 5.36 8.46 -9.41
N ALA A 67 6.61 7.99 -9.24
CA ALA A 67 7.78 8.86 -9.10
C ALA A 67 8.00 9.74 -10.34
N MET A 68 7.85 9.21 -11.56
CA MET A 68 7.94 10.02 -12.78
C MET A 68 6.81 11.05 -12.88
N LEU A 69 5.60 10.68 -12.47
CA LEU A 69 4.45 11.58 -12.48
C LEU A 69 4.59 12.71 -11.44
N ASP A 70 5.29 12.47 -10.33
CA ASP A 70 5.66 13.53 -9.40
C ASP A 70 6.54 14.60 -10.06
N CYS A 71 7.48 14.19 -10.92
CA CYS A 71 8.30 15.13 -11.68
C CYS A 71 7.43 15.99 -12.61
N VAL A 72 6.43 15.38 -13.26
CA VAL A 72 5.48 16.09 -14.14
C VAL A 72 4.66 17.12 -13.34
N ASP A 73 4.21 16.79 -12.13
CA ASP A 73 3.43 17.71 -11.30
C ASP A 73 4.27 18.81 -10.65
N ALA A 74 5.49 18.49 -10.23
CA ALA A 74 6.38 19.44 -9.56
C ALA A 74 7.04 20.42 -10.54
N LEU A 75 7.32 19.98 -11.78
CA LEU A 75 8.07 20.79 -12.75
C LEU A 75 7.40 22.14 -13.07
N PRO A 76 6.09 22.24 -13.36
CA PRO A 76 5.43 23.53 -13.61
C PRO A 76 5.56 24.50 -12.44
N GLU A 77 5.42 24.00 -11.22
CA GLU A 77 5.56 24.81 -10.00
C GLU A 77 7.00 25.32 -9.84
N LEU A 78 8.00 24.47 -10.03
CA LEU A 78 9.41 24.84 -9.96
C LEU A 78 9.79 25.85 -11.06
N LEU A 79 9.26 25.69 -12.28
CA LEU A 79 9.47 26.65 -13.36
C LEU A 79 8.82 28.01 -13.07
N ALA A 80 7.63 28.03 -12.48
CA ALA A 80 6.98 29.27 -12.06
C ALA A 80 7.76 29.99 -10.95
N LEU A 81 8.24 29.23 -9.95
CA LEU A 81 9.08 29.77 -8.88
C LEU A 81 10.43 30.28 -9.41
N SER A 82 11.03 29.58 -10.38
CA SER A 82 12.28 30.00 -11.03
C SER A 82 12.11 31.32 -11.78
N LYS A 83 11.05 31.46 -12.60
CA LYS A 83 10.75 32.73 -13.29
C LYS A 83 10.56 33.88 -12.31
N ALA A 84 9.75 33.66 -11.27
CA ALA A 84 9.52 34.67 -10.24
C ALA A 84 10.80 35.05 -9.48
N SER A 85 11.73 34.11 -9.27
CA SER A 85 13.03 34.38 -8.66
C SER A 85 13.99 35.15 -9.57
N THR A 86 13.82 35.08 -10.89
CA THR A 86 14.61 35.88 -11.84
C THR A 86 14.08 37.31 -11.91
N GLU A 87 12.76 37.48 -11.81
CA GLU A 87 12.10 38.79 -11.86
C GLU A 87 12.24 39.58 -10.55
N SER A 88 12.26 38.89 -9.41
CA SER A 88 12.37 39.49 -8.09
C SER A 88 13.58 38.93 -7.35
N SER A 89 14.42 39.80 -6.77
CA SER A 89 15.62 39.41 -6.02
C SER A 89 15.34 38.53 -4.79
N HIS A 90 14.09 38.49 -4.32
CA HIS A 90 13.69 37.70 -3.16
C HIS A 90 12.34 37.01 -3.36
N LEU A 91 12.36 35.67 -3.29
CA LEU A 91 11.16 34.84 -3.37
C LEU A 91 10.55 34.63 -1.98
N ALA A 92 9.33 35.11 -1.77
CA ALA A 92 8.61 34.96 -0.52
C ALA A 92 8.35 33.49 -0.18
N THR A 93 8.65 33.09 1.06
CA THR A 93 8.45 31.70 1.54
C THR A 93 6.99 31.25 1.46
N SER A 94 6.03 32.17 1.57
CA SER A 94 4.60 31.89 1.37
C SER A 94 4.29 31.40 -0.05
N ARG A 95 4.96 31.96 -1.06
CA ARG A 95 4.78 31.54 -2.46
C ARG A 95 5.36 30.15 -2.70
N ILE A 96 6.54 29.87 -2.14
CA ILE A 96 7.15 28.53 -2.18
C ILE A 96 6.24 27.50 -1.51
N ARG A 97 5.67 27.85 -0.35
CA ARG A 97 4.72 27.00 0.37
C ARG A 97 3.50 26.68 -0.49
N GLN A 98 2.88 27.69 -1.09
CA GLN A 98 1.70 27.50 -1.94
C GLN A 98 1.97 26.54 -3.11
N SER A 99 3.10 26.70 -3.79
CA SER A 99 3.51 25.82 -4.89
C SER A 99 3.80 24.39 -4.40
N CYS A 100 4.43 24.25 -3.23
CA CYS A 100 4.68 22.95 -2.61
C CYS A 100 3.37 22.24 -2.24
N GLU A 101 2.43 22.94 -1.61
CA GLU A 101 1.10 22.41 -1.26
C GLU A 101 0.31 21.99 -2.50
N THR A 102 0.37 22.77 -3.57
CA THR A 102 -0.30 22.44 -4.84
C THR A 102 0.22 21.13 -5.46
N TYR A 103 1.54 20.92 -5.39
CA TYR A 103 2.18 19.66 -5.81
C TYR A 103 1.80 18.50 -4.87
N GLU A 104 1.95 18.70 -3.55
CA GLU A 104 1.69 17.67 -2.55
C GLU A 104 0.23 17.22 -2.59
N ASP A 105 -0.73 18.12 -2.79
CA ASP A 105 -2.14 17.76 -2.89
C ASP A 105 -2.41 16.76 -4.02
N LYS A 106 -1.86 17.01 -5.21
CA LYS A 106 -2.00 16.14 -6.38
C LYS A 106 -1.31 14.80 -6.15
N MET A 107 -0.08 14.84 -5.65
CA MET A 107 0.70 13.65 -5.35
C MET A 107 0.00 12.79 -4.30
N PHE A 108 -0.53 13.38 -3.23
CA PHE A 108 -1.15 12.62 -2.14
C PHE A 108 -2.38 11.85 -2.59
N ASP A 109 -3.28 12.52 -3.33
CA ASP A 109 -4.56 11.92 -3.74
C ASP A 109 -4.37 10.78 -4.74
N ARG A 110 -3.28 10.83 -5.51
CA ARG A 110 -2.91 9.80 -6.48
C ARG A 110 -2.04 8.70 -5.87
N ALA A 111 -0.87 9.04 -5.32
CA ALA A 111 0.16 8.08 -4.93
C ALA A 111 -0.28 7.23 -3.74
N PHE A 112 -0.89 7.81 -2.70
CA PHE A 112 -1.35 7.03 -1.54
C PHE A 112 -2.50 6.08 -1.86
N LYS A 113 -3.26 6.35 -2.94
CA LYS A 113 -4.22 5.38 -3.49
C LYS A 113 -3.54 4.11 -3.98
N TRP A 114 -2.34 4.22 -4.54
CA TRP A 114 -1.54 3.08 -4.98
C TRP A 114 -0.76 2.45 -3.84
N VAL A 115 -0.23 3.24 -2.90
CA VAL A 115 0.39 2.72 -1.68
C VAL A 115 -0.59 1.79 -0.94
N ALA A 116 -1.84 2.22 -0.73
CA ALA A 116 -2.87 1.39 -0.10
C ALA A 116 -3.17 0.10 -0.89
N LYS A 117 -3.18 0.17 -2.23
CA LYS A 117 -3.42 -0.99 -3.11
C LYS A 117 -2.23 -1.96 -3.17
N SER A 118 -1.00 -1.46 -3.02
CA SER A 118 0.24 -2.23 -3.16
C SER A 118 0.75 -2.76 -1.82
N GLY A 119 0.56 -2.01 -0.73
CA GLY A 119 1.17 -2.24 0.59
C GLY A 119 0.35 -3.02 1.62
N GLY A 120 -0.81 -3.56 1.26
CA GLY A 120 -1.44 -4.61 2.07
C GLY A 120 -2.13 -4.19 3.37
N THR A 121 -2.59 -2.94 3.55
CA THR A 121 -3.55 -2.63 4.62
C THR A 121 -4.97 -3.11 4.31
N GLY A 122 -5.22 -3.49 3.06
CA GLY A 122 -6.32 -4.38 2.69
C GLY A 122 -5.79 -5.78 2.48
N MET A 123 -5.55 -6.55 3.55
CA MET A 123 -5.95 -7.95 3.43
C MET A 123 -7.42 -7.90 3.02
N PRO A 124 -7.86 -8.55 1.92
CA PRO A 124 -9.28 -8.76 1.74
C PRO A 124 -9.72 -9.39 3.06
N ASN A 125 -10.57 -8.67 3.81
CA ASN A 125 -11.26 -9.28 4.92
C ASN A 125 -12.17 -10.29 4.22
N ILE A 126 -11.64 -11.50 3.98
CA ILE A 126 -12.48 -12.63 3.65
C ILE A 126 -13.22 -12.81 4.96
N ASP A 127 -14.39 -12.18 5.03
CA ASP A 127 -15.26 -12.23 6.18
C ASP A 127 -15.83 -13.65 6.25
N LEU A 128 -14.99 -14.56 6.75
CA LEU A 128 -15.35 -15.93 7.07
C LEU A 128 -16.32 -15.97 8.27
N ASP A 129 -16.58 -14.82 8.90
CA ASP A 129 -17.50 -14.64 10.02
C ASP A 129 -18.89 -14.13 9.60
N ALA A 130 -19.10 -13.82 8.32
CA ALA A 130 -20.40 -13.39 7.84
C ALA A 130 -21.37 -14.57 7.86
N PHE A 131 -22.16 -14.69 8.93
CA PHE A 131 -23.50 -15.30 9.06
C PHE A 131 -23.83 -16.56 8.23
N TRP A 132 -23.66 -16.52 6.92
CA TRP A 132 -23.68 -17.63 5.97
C TRP A 132 -22.79 -18.81 6.32
N VAL A 133 -21.57 -18.60 6.83
CA VAL A 133 -20.72 -19.73 7.28
C VAL A 133 -21.34 -20.44 8.49
N LYS A 134 -21.96 -19.68 9.41
CA LYS A 134 -22.70 -20.24 10.56
C LYS A 134 -23.98 -20.94 10.13
N ILE A 135 -24.72 -20.40 9.17
CA ILE A 135 -25.90 -21.06 8.61
C ILE A 135 -25.49 -22.37 7.92
N LEU A 136 -24.46 -22.32 7.08
CA LEU A 136 -23.95 -23.49 6.39
C LEU A 136 -23.47 -24.57 7.36
N SER A 137 -22.79 -24.18 8.46
CA SER A 137 -22.34 -25.14 9.47
C SER A 137 -23.51 -25.75 10.26
N VAL A 138 -24.55 -24.98 10.59
CA VAL A 138 -25.77 -25.49 11.24
C VAL A 138 -26.50 -26.46 10.30
N VAL A 139 -26.67 -26.09 9.02
CA VAL A 139 -27.31 -26.95 8.02
C VAL A 139 -26.50 -28.24 7.82
N ALA A 140 -25.18 -28.16 7.70
CA ALA A 140 -24.32 -29.34 7.58
C ALA A 140 -24.42 -30.25 8.81
N THR A 141 -24.43 -29.66 10.02
CA THR A 141 -24.53 -30.42 11.28
C THR A 141 -25.85 -31.16 11.41
N LEU A 142 -26.95 -30.63 10.87
CA LEU A 142 -28.26 -31.29 10.87
C LEU A 142 -28.45 -32.26 9.71
N ALA A 143 -27.96 -31.92 8.51
CA ALA A 143 -28.14 -32.73 7.32
C ALA A 143 -27.23 -33.98 7.30
N LEU A 144 -25.98 -33.87 7.75
CA LEU A 144 -25.03 -34.98 7.76
C LEU A 144 -25.48 -36.20 8.59
N PRO A 145 -26.02 -36.07 9.82
CA PRO A 145 -26.52 -37.23 10.56
C PRO A 145 -27.76 -37.85 9.91
N ILE A 146 -28.62 -37.05 9.28
CA ILE A 146 -29.79 -37.54 8.55
C ILE A 146 -29.34 -38.33 7.31
N ILE A 147 -28.46 -37.76 6.50
CA ILE A 147 -27.89 -38.42 5.32
C ILE A 147 -27.15 -39.70 5.73
N ARG A 148 -26.36 -39.65 6.81
CA ARG A 148 -25.68 -40.84 7.37
C ARG A 148 -26.67 -41.90 7.82
N PHE A 149 -27.77 -41.52 8.48
CA PHE A 149 -28.82 -42.44 8.89
C PHE A 149 -29.46 -43.14 7.69
N PHE A 150 -29.85 -42.38 6.66
CA PHE A 150 -30.41 -42.96 5.43
C PHE A 150 -29.39 -43.84 4.69
N TYR A 151 -28.13 -43.42 4.62
CA TYR A 151 -27.07 -44.22 4.00
C TYR A 151 -26.86 -45.55 4.75
N VAL A 152 -26.83 -45.53 6.08
CA VAL A 152 -26.69 -46.76 6.88
C VAL A 152 -27.93 -47.64 6.79
N ALA A 153 -29.13 -47.06 6.84
CA ALA A 153 -30.38 -47.79 6.84
C ALA A 153 -30.70 -48.45 5.48
N PHE A 154 -30.33 -47.81 4.38
CA PHE A 154 -30.71 -48.28 3.03
C PHE A 154 -29.55 -48.82 2.19
N PHE A 155 -28.30 -48.43 2.49
CA PHE A 155 -27.15 -48.75 1.64
C PHE A 155 -25.98 -49.40 2.38
N SER A 156 -26.00 -49.54 3.71
CA SER A 156 -24.96 -50.31 4.40
C SER A 156 -25.27 -51.81 4.29
N PRO A 157 -24.43 -52.61 3.60
CA PRO A 157 -24.58 -54.06 3.63
C PRO A 157 -24.31 -54.53 5.06
N SER A 158 -25.25 -55.26 5.64
CA SER A 158 -25.08 -55.93 6.93
C SER A 158 -23.79 -56.74 6.88
N VAL A 159 -22.78 -56.32 7.66
CA VAL A 159 -21.60 -57.13 7.92
C VAL A 159 -22.11 -58.42 8.57
N LYS A 160 -22.13 -59.51 7.80
CA LYS A 160 -22.36 -60.86 8.31
C LYS A 160 -21.27 -61.12 9.35
N LYS A 161 -21.69 -61.25 10.61
CA LYS A 161 -20.86 -61.85 11.64
C LYS A 161 -20.89 -63.35 11.39
N ASP A 162 -19.80 -63.87 10.85
CA ASP A 162 -19.57 -65.31 10.80
C ASP A 162 -19.25 -65.79 12.23
N THR A 163 -20.14 -66.63 12.77
CA THR A 163 -19.89 -67.57 13.86
C THR A 163 -20.30 -68.95 13.39
#